data_AF-A0A5J4PGY3-F1
#
_entry.id   AF-A0A5J4PGY3-F1
#
_cell.length_a   1.000
_cell.length_b   1.000
_cell.length_c   1.000
_cell.angle_alpha   90.00
_cell.angle_beta   90.00
_cell.angle_gamma   90.00
#
_symmetry.space_group_name_H-M   'P 1'
#
loop_
_entity.id
_entity.type
_entity.pdbx_description
1 polymer ?
#
loop_
_entity_poly.entity_id
_entity_poly.type
_entity_poly.pdbx_seq_one_letter_code
_entity_poly.pdbx_strand_id
1 'polypeptide(L)'
;HKLNRKGNSHGILRGGNLSVFYGLRGTHYDIPPEGTILFIEDINESPHTIERMMYNLKLGGVLEKLSGLIIGQFTEYEEDNSLGKDLYSALSDIIKEYEYPICFNFPVGHVTNNLPLILGAQVEFIVNKRMVELRF
;
A
#
# COMPACT_ATOMS: atom_id res chain seq x y z
N HIS A 1 12.86 -0.72 4.67
CA HIS A 1 12.68 -2.19 4.66
C HIS A 1 13.46 -2.81 3.50
N LYS A 2 13.85 -4.10 3.56
CA LYS A 2 14.64 -4.77 2.49
C LYS A 2 13.90 -4.88 1.15
N LEU A 3 12.57 -4.86 1.19
CA LEU A 3 11.67 -4.94 0.02
C LEU A 3 11.35 -3.57 -0.59
N ASN A 4 11.88 -2.47 -0.06
CA ASN A 4 11.60 -1.13 -0.60
C ASN A 4 12.10 -0.99 -2.03
N ARG A 5 11.30 -0.37 -2.90
CA ARG A 5 11.73 0.10 -4.22
C ARG A 5 12.04 1.58 -4.15
N LYS A 6 13.26 1.94 -4.55
CA LYS A 6 13.74 3.33 -4.51
C LYS A 6 13.12 4.14 -5.64
N GLY A 7 12.98 5.43 -5.41
CA GLY A 7 12.58 6.40 -6.42
C GLY A 7 12.02 7.67 -5.79
N ASN A 8 11.61 8.60 -6.65
CA ASN A 8 10.90 9.83 -6.27
C ASN A 8 9.66 9.94 -7.15
N SER A 9 8.54 10.37 -6.57
CA SER A 9 7.27 10.57 -7.24
C SER A 9 6.49 11.70 -6.60
N HIS A 10 5.59 12.29 -7.39
CA HIS A 10 4.59 13.23 -6.90
C HIS A 10 3.20 12.68 -7.21
N GLY A 11 2.24 12.95 -6.35
CA GLY A 11 0.87 12.50 -6.54
C GLY A 11 -0.04 12.95 -5.41
N ILE A 12 -1.30 12.54 -5.48
CA ILE A 12 -2.25 12.75 -4.40
C ILE A 12 -2.23 11.52 -3.49
N LEU A 13 -2.06 11.73 -2.19
CA LEU A 13 -2.10 10.66 -1.20
C LEU A 13 -3.53 10.14 -1.05
N ARG A 14 -3.76 8.85 -1.31
CA ARG A 14 -5.07 8.20 -1.14
C ARG A 14 -4.91 6.84 -0.48
N GLY A 15 -6.00 6.27 0.03
CA GLY A 15 -6.02 4.94 0.62
C GLY A 15 -6.36 4.97 2.11
N GLY A 16 -5.68 4.16 2.92
CA GLY A 16 -6.01 3.88 4.31
C GLY A 16 -6.24 2.37 4.51
N ASN A 17 -7.30 2.02 5.23
CA ASN A 17 -7.67 0.62 5.45
C ASN A 17 -8.04 -0.08 4.13
N LEU A 18 -7.31 -1.14 3.79
CA LEU A 18 -7.43 -1.86 2.51
C LEU A 18 -8.84 -2.44 2.33
N SER A 19 -9.35 -3.15 3.32
CA SER A 19 -10.69 -3.77 3.28
C SER A 19 -11.81 -2.74 3.09
N VAL A 20 -11.70 -1.57 3.72
CA VAL A 20 -12.70 -0.50 3.58
C VAL A 20 -12.77 0.02 2.15
N PHE A 21 -11.66 0.48 1.56
CA PHE A 21 -11.72 1.01 0.20
C PHE A 21 -11.87 -0.08 -0.85
N TYR A 22 -11.45 -1.32 -0.56
CA TYR A 22 -11.77 -2.48 -1.38
C TYR A 22 -13.29 -2.67 -1.54
N GLY A 23 -14.07 -2.43 -0.50
CA GLY A 23 -15.55 -2.45 -0.57
C GLY A 23 -16.16 -1.39 -1.49
N LEU A 24 -15.41 -0.36 -1.88
CA LEU A 24 -15.86 0.72 -2.77
C LEU A 24 -15.47 0.51 -4.24
N ARG A 25 -14.75 -0.59 -4.56
CA ARG A 25 -14.28 -0.89 -5.91
C ARG A 25 -15.43 -0.94 -6.92
N GLY A 26 -15.25 -0.28 -8.06
CA GLY A 26 -16.25 -0.20 -9.13
C GLY A 26 -17.41 0.77 -8.87
N THR A 27 -17.40 1.51 -7.76
CA THR A 27 -18.41 2.54 -7.47
C THR A 27 -17.90 3.94 -7.85
N HIS A 28 -18.76 4.96 -7.74
CA HIS A 28 -18.33 6.37 -7.89
C HIS A 28 -17.38 6.86 -6.80
N TYR A 29 -17.19 6.09 -5.72
CA TYR A 29 -16.29 6.41 -4.60
C TYR A 29 -14.99 5.62 -4.65
N ASP A 30 -14.74 4.91 -5.76
CA ASP A 30 -13.52 4.14 -5.95
C ASP A 30 -12.27 5.04 -6.00
N ILE A 31 -11.11 4.48 -5.66
CA ILE A 31 -9.84 5.21 -5.70
C ILE A 31 -9.46 5.48 -7.17
N PRO A 32 -9.32 6.76 -7.57
CA PRO A 32 -8.80 7.08 -8.90
C PRO A 32 -7.32 6.68 -8.95
N PRO A 33 -6.90 5.84 -9.90
CA PRO A 33 -5.57 5.27 -9.85
C PRO A 33 -4.49 6.23 -10.40
N GLU A 34 -4.81 7.05 -11.40
CA GLU A 34 -3.86 7.96 -12.02
C GLU A 34 -3.40 9.07 -11.05
N GLY A 35 -2.09 9.29 -10.97
CA GLY A 35 -1.50 10.31 -10.10
C GLY A 35 -1.65 10.03 -8.60
N THR A 36 -1.99 8.79 -8.22
CA THR A 36 -2.18 8.40 -6.82
C THR A 36 -0.89 7.84 -6.23
N ILE A 37 -0.56 8.32 -5.03
CA ILE A 37 0.32 7.61 -4.10
C ILE A 37 -0.60 6.88 -3.14
N LEU A 38 -0.68 5.55 -3.29
CA LEU A 38 -1.61 4.72 -2.54
C LEU A 38 -0.98 4.31 -1.21
N PHE A 39 -1.66 4.57 -0.10
CA PHE A 39 -1.34 4.06 1.23
C PHE A 39 -2.29 2.92 1.59
N ILE A 40 -1.76 1.78 2.00
CA ILE A 40 -2.56 0.62 2.44
C ILE A 40 -2.10 0.14 3.82
N GLU A 41 -3.05 -0.14 4.68
CA GLU A 41 -2.88 -0.83 5.97
C GLU A 41 -4.12 -1.67 6.25
N ASP A 42 -4.06 -2.62 7.18
CA ASP A 42 -5.25 -3.34 7.62
C ASP A 42 -5.09 -3.96 9.01
N ILE A 43 -6.19 -4.39 9.61
CA ILE A 43 -6.24 -5.02 10.92
C ILE A 43 -7.17 -6.24 10.89
N ASN A 44 -6.73 -7.34 11.50
CA ASN A 44 -7.53 -8.55 11.69
C ASN A 44 -8.00 -9.22 10.37
N GLU A 45 -7.23 -9.04 9.30
CA GLU A 45 -7.46 -9.67 8.00
C GLU A 45 -6.45 -10.78 7.73
N SER A 46 -6.92 -11.91 7.23
CA SER A 46 -6.06 -13.07 6.96
C SER A 46 -5.12 -12.80 5.76
N PRO A 47 -3.91 -13.40 5.73
CA PRO A 47 -2.97 -13.21 4.63
C PRO A 47 -3.57 -13.48 3.25
N HIS A 48 -4.36 -14.56 3.10
CA HIS A 48 -5.04 -14.89 1.84
C HIS A 48 -6.12 -13.86 1.44
N THR A 49 -6.77 -13.21 2.40
CA THR A 49 -7.76 -12.16 2.10
C THR A 49 -7.06 -10.91 1.61
N ILE A 50 -5.97 -10.50 2.28
CA ILE A 50 -5.11 -9.39 1.82
C ILE A 50 -4.57 -9.67 0.40
N GLU A 51 -4.05 -10.87 0.15
CA GLU A 51 -3.54 -11.26 -1.16
C GLU A 51 -4.61 -11.13 -2.25
N ARG A 52 -5.82 -11.63 -1.98
CA ARG A 52 -6.96 -11.54 -2.91
C ARG A 52 -7.35 -10.08 -3.19
N MET A 53 -7.37 -9.22 -2.18
CA MET A 53 -7.65 -7.78 -2.37
C MET A 53 -6.58 -7.11 -3.22
N MET A 54 -5.31 -7.46 -3.02
CA MET A 54 -4.20 -6.94 -3.83
C MET A 54 -4.26 -7.43 -5.29
N TYR A 55 -4.66 -8.68 -5.53
CA TYR A 55 -4.94 -9.16 -6.89
C TYR A 55 -6.13 -8.43 -7.53
N ASN A 56 -7.17 -8.05 -6.78
CA ASN A 56 -8.26 -7.23 -7.30
C ASN A 56 -7.75 -5.85 -7.77
N LEU A 57 -6.91 -5.18 -6.99
CA LEU A 57 -6.32 -3.90 -7.39
C LEU A 57 -5.41 -4.06 -8.62
N LYS A 58 -4.67 -5.19 -8.70
CA LYS A 58 -3.83 -5.52 -9.86
C LYS A 58 -4.64 -5.73 -11.13
N LEU A 59 -5.57 -6.69 -11.10
CA LEU A 59 -6.39 -7.08 -12.25
C LEU A 59 -7.38 -5.98 -12.65
N GLY A 60 -7.76 -5.13 -11.70
CA GLY A 60 -8.60 -3.95 -11.92
C GLY A 60 -7.83 -2.72 -12.44
N GLY A 61 -6.54 -2.83 -12.74
CA GLY A 61 -5.73 -1.76 -13.34
C GLY A 61 -5.43 -0.58 -12.40
N VAL A 62 -5.57 -0.75 -11.08
CA VAL A 62 -5.22 0.31 -10.13
C VAL A 62 -3.72 0.39 -9.98
N LEU A 63 -3.09 -0.76 -9.68
CA LEU A 63 -1.68 -0.80 -9.35
C LEU A 63 -0.81 -0.32 -10.52
N GLU A 64 -1.17 -0.63 -11.76
CA GLU A 64 -0.38 -0.26 -12.95
C GLU A 64 -0.26 1.27 -13.17
N LYS A 65 -1.16 2.08 -12.59
CA LYS A 65 -1.23 3.54 -12.83
C LYS A 65 -0.80 4.38 -11.63
N LEU A 66 -0.41 3.74 -10.54
CA LEU A 66 0.04 4.44 -9.35
C LEU A 66 1.34 5.21 -9.62
N SER A 67 1.48 6.34 -8.93
CA SER A 67 2.74 7.09 -8.88
C SER A 67 3.63 6.62 -7.73
N GLY A 68 3.08 5.92 -6.73
CA GLY A 68 3.81 5.31 -5.63
C GLY A 68 2.91 4.42 -4.76
N LEU A 69 3.52 3.55 -3.96
CA LEU A 69 2.81 2.67 -3.03
C LEU A 69 3.46 2.67 -1.65
N ILE A 70 2.66 2.89 -0.62
CA ILE A 70 3.04 2.85 0.78
C ILE A 70 2.28 1.68 1.42
N ILE A 71 3.01 0.64 1.75
CA ILE A 71 2.54 -0.52 2.50
C ILE A 71 2.83 -0.25 3.97
N GLY A 72 1.78 0.11 4.70
CA GLY A 72 1.77 0.33 6.14
C GLY A 72 1.87 -0.98 6.92
N GLN A 73 1.26 -1.00 8.10
CA GLN A 73 1.28 -2.16 8.97
C GLN A 73 -0.01 -2.96 8.84
N PHE A 74 0.15 -4.28 8.76
CA PHE A 74 -0.95 -5.24 8.89
C PHE A 74 -0.85 -5.82 10.29
N THR A 75 -1.90 -5.66 11.09
CA THR A 75 -1.87 -5.99 12.52
C THR A 75 -2.94 -7.00 12.90
N GLU A 76 -2.76 -7.67 14.04
CA GLU A 76 -3.74 -8.61 14.61
C GLU A 76 -4.15 -9.74 13.66
N TYR A 77 -3.23 -10.17 12.79
CA TYR A 77 -3.42 -11.33 11.93
C TYR A 77 -2.49 -12.47 12.37
N GLU A 78 -2.93 -13.70 12.12
CA GLU A 78 -2.07 -14.87 12.23
C GLU A 78 -1.51 -15.20 10.85
N GLU A 79 -0.19 -15.34 10.76
CA GLU A 79 0.42 -15.85 9.54
C GLU A 79 -0.05 -17.28 9.32
N ASP A 80 -0.54 -17.57 8.11
CA ASP A 80 -0.97 -18.89 7.71
C ASP A 80 -0.04 -19.43 6.61
N ASN A 81 0.05 -20.75 6.48
CA ASN A 81 0.86 -21.36 5.42
C ASN A 81 0.17 -21.28 4.03
N SER A 82 -0.95 -20.55 3.90
CA SER A 82 -1.74 -20.57 2.66
C SER A 82 -1.00 -19.92 1.49
N LEU A 83 -0.15 -18.93 1.78
CA LEU A 83 0.64 -18.20 0.77
C LEU A 83 1.99 -18.86 0.46
N GLY A 84 2.42 -19.85 1.28
CA GLY A 84 3.74 -20.46 1.19
C GLY A 84 4.92 -19.51 1.49
N LYS A 85 4.65 -18.30 1.99
CA LYS A 85 5.63 -17.27 2.41
C LYS A 85 4.93 -16.25 3.31
N ASP A 86 5.70 -15.38 3.97
CA ASP A 86 5.14 -14.29 4.76
C ASP A 86 4.37 -13.28 3.91
N LEU A 87 3.36 -12.64 4.50
CA LEU A 87 2.51 -11.66 3.83
C LEU A 87 3.28 -10.60 3.03
N TYR A 88 4.33 -9.97 3.60
CA TYR A 88 5.06 -8.91 2.90
C TYR A 88 5.84 -9.44 1.70
N SER A 89 6.39 -10.66 1.78
CA SER A 89 7.00 -11.34 0.65
C SER A 89 5.97 -11.64 -0.45
N ALA A 90 4.76 -12.08 -0.10
CA ALA A 90 3.68 -12.29 -1.06
C ALA A 90 3.25 -10.99 -1.75
N LEU A 91 3.06 -9.92 -0.98
CA LEU A 91 2.77 -8.59 -1.52
C LEU A 91 3.88 -8.10 -2.47
N SER A 92 5.13 -8.31 -2.09
CA SER A 92 6.28 -7.97 -2.93
C SER A 92 6.27 -8.70 -4.27
N ASP A 93 5.82 -9.96 -4.32
CA ASP A 93 5.71 -10.71 -5.57
C ASP A 93 4.62 -10.17 -6.49
N ILE A 94 3.49 -9.72 -5.93
CA ILE A 94 2.37 -9.13 -6.71
C ILE A 94 2.81 -7.84 -7.40
N ILE A 95 3.60 -7.01 -6.71
CA ILE A 95 3.95 -5.65 -7.13
C ILE A 95 5.35 -5.53 -7.76
N LYS A 96 6.06 -6.65 -7.95
CA LYS A 96 7.46 -6.67 -8.42
C LYS A 96 7.66 -6.05 -9.81
N GLU A 97 6.65 -6.14 -10.66
CA GLU A 97 6.70 -5.69 -12.07
C GLU A 97 6.54 -4.18 -12.27
N TYR A 98 6.11 -3.46 -11.24
CA TYR A 98 5.94 -2.01 -11.31
C TYR A 98 7.26 -1.29 -11.04
N GLU A 99 7.43 -0.05 -11.51
CA GLU A 99 8.69 0.70 -11.38
C GLU A 99 8.61 1.89 -10.41
N TYR A 100 7.40 2.26 -9.97
CA TYR A 100 7.22 3.38 -9.03
C TYR A 100 7.80 3.09 -7.63
N PRO A 101 8.07 4.14 -6.82
CA PRO A 101 8.63 3.97 -5.47
C PRO A 101 7.68 3.16 -4.57
N ILE A 102 8.24 2.25 -3.79
CA ILE A 102 7.49 1.42 -2.83
C ILE A 102 8.16 1.45 -1.46
N CYS A 103 7.38 1.77 -0.43
CA CYS A 103 7.78 1.63 0.96
C CYS A 103 6.99 0.52 1.63
N PHE A 104 7.69 -0.36 2.35
CA PHE A 104 7.09 -1.34 3.27
C PHE A 104 7.30 -0.94 4.72
N ASN A 105 6.38 -1.37 5.57
CA ASN A 105 6.39 -1.17 7.01
C ASN A 105 6.47 0.32 7.38
N PHE A 106 5.67 1.15 6.68
CA PHE A 106 5.55 2.56 7.02
C PHE A 106 4.87 2.69 8.40
N PRO A 107 5.34 3.56 9.32
CA PRO A 107 4.90 3.60 10.70
C PRO A 107 3.56 4.33 10.88
N VAL A 108 2.53 3.85 10.19
CA VAL A 108 1.15 4.37 10.21
C VAL A 108 0.19 3.19 10.12
N GLY A 109 -0.87 3.21 10.92
CA GLY A 109 -1.86 2.14 11.06
C GLY A 109 -2.26 1.91 12.52
N HIS A 110 -2.72 0.71 12.84
CA HIS A 110 -3.17 0.32 14.19
C HIS A 110 -2.00 0.03 15.14
N VAL A 111 -1.14 1.02 15.37
CA VAL A 111 0.06 0.92 16.22
C VAL A 111 0.21 2.09 17.17
N THR A 112 1.03 1.90 18.21
CA THR A 112 1.25 2.89 19.27
C THR A 112 1.75 4.25 18.76
N ASN A 113 2.53 4.26 17.68
CA ASN A 113 3.00 5.48 17.03
C ASN A 113 2.34 5.64 15.66
N ASN A 114 1.07 6.02 15.66
CA ASN A 114 0.28 6.26 14.46
C ASN A 114 0.33 7.75 14.07
N LEU A 115 1.24 8.10 13.15
CA LEU A 115 1.35 9.47 12.69
C LEU A 115 0.20 9.81 11.73
N PRO A 116 -0.43 11.00 11.84
CA PRO A 116 -1.51 11.38 10.95
C PRO A 116 -1.02 11.55 9.51
N LEU A 117 -1.81 11.03 8.57
CA LEU A 117 -1.64 11.25 7.13
C LEU A 117 -2.79 12.13 6.60
N ILE A 118 -2.45 13.13 5.79
CA ILE A 118 -3.44 14.02 5.17
C ILE A 118 -3.88 13.41 3.83
N LEU A 119 -4.89 12.54 3.86
CA LEU A 119 -5.46 11.97 2.64
C LEU A 119 -6.09 13.07 1.77
N GLY A 120 -5.85 13.00 0.46
CA GLY A 120 -6.27 13.99 -0.53
C GLY A 120 -5.26 15.12 -0.75
N ALA A 121 -4.19 15.21 0.03
CA ALA A 121 -3.12 16.17 -0.20
C ALA A 121 -2.24 15.76 -1.39
N GLN A 122 -1.73 16.77 -2.10
CA GLN A 122 -0.59 16.59 -3.01
C GLN A 122 0.65 16.32 -2.16
N VAL A 123 1.43 15.30 -2.52
CA VAL A 123 2.62 14.91 -1.78
C VAL A 123 3.80 14.63 -2.69
N GLU A 124 5.02 14.87 -2.19
CA GLU A 124 6.26 14.31 -2.71
C GLU A 124 6.61 13.05 -1.91
N PHE A 125 6.83 11.93 -2.59
CA PHE A 125 7.17 10.65 -1.98
C PHE A 125 8.54 10.15 -2.46
N ILE A 126 9.47 10.05 -1.52
CA ILE A 126 10.87 9.70 -1.77
C ILE A 126 11.23 8.44 -1.00
N VAL A 127 11.71 7.42 -1.71
CA VAL A 127 12.28 6.20 -1.13
C VAL A 127 13.75 6.11 -1.52
N ASN A 128 14.65 6.19 -0.55
CA ASN A 128 16.09 6.04 -0.78
C ASN A 128 16.71 4.96 0.12
N LYS A 129 18.04 4.78 0.04
CA LYS A 129 18.75 3.74 0.82
C LYS A 129 18.69 3.96 2.33
N ARG A 130 18.58 5.21 2.79
CA ARG A 130 18.71 5.61 4.19
C ARG A 130 17.36 5.89 4.85
N MET A 131 16.41 6.44 4.09
CA MET A 131 15.13 6.91 4.62
C MET A 131 14.02 6.85 3.58
N VAL A 132 12.79 6.96 4.09
CA VAL A 132 11.58 7.19 3.33
C VAL A 132 10.99 8.51 3.81
N GLU A 133 10.65 9.39 2.87
CA GLU A 133 10.03 10.68 3.16
C GLU A 133 8.71 10.80 2.41
N LEU A 134 7.72 11.33 3.12
CA LEU A 134 6.44 11.77 2.57
C LEU A 134 6.25 13.22 2.97
N ARG A 135 6.22 14.13 2.00
CA ARG A 135 6.12 15.58 2.21
C ARG A 135 4.78 16.08 1.69
N PHE A 136 4.11 16.89 2.49
CA PHE A 136 2.82 17.52 2.17
C PHE A 136 3.02 18.95 1.69
#